data_AF-A0A936CJ08-F1
#
_entry.id   AF-A0A936CJ08-F1
#
_cell.length_a   1.000
_cell.length_b   1.000
_cell.length_c   1.000
_cell.angle_alpha   90.00
_cell.angle_beta   90.00
_cell.angle_gamma   90.00
#
_symmetry.space_group_name_H-M   'P 1'
#
loop_
_entity.id
_entity.type
_entity.pdbx_description
1 polymer ?
#
loop_
_entity_poly.entity_id
_entity_poly.type
_entity_poly.pdbx_seq_one_letter_code
_entity_poly.pdbx_strand_id
1 'polypeptide(L)'
;MSNRFKRAVIDDVTSRNIDASQQDYLLDLFESAMKSVATTLVREAKFDTSDFATAQMRDCDGFVLHVSRVRTDSRTGWIGVFQRGEQHLDVVGHLE
;
A
#
# COMPACT_ATOMS: atom_id res chain seq x y z
N MET A 1 7.06 1.06 -23.95
CA MET A 1 6.11 0.22 -23.20
C MET A 1 5.43 1.06 -22.14
N SER A 2 4.11 1.27 -22.26
CA SER A 2 3.34 2.02 -21.26
C SER A 2 3.14 1.15 -20.02
N ASN A 3 3.94 1.38 -18.98
CA ASN A 3 3.77 0.77 -17.65
C ASN A 3 2.44 1.15 -16.95
N ARG A 4 1.55 1.89 -17.64
CA ARG A 4 0.24 2.36 -17.17
C ARG A 4 -0.78 1.21 -16.94
N PHE A 5 -0.51 0.00 -17.44
CA PHE A 5 -1.43 -1.13 -17.36
C PHE A 5 -1.08 -2.17 -16.29
N LYS A 6 -0.04 -1.94 -15.48
CA LYS A 6 0.28 -2.89 -14.43
C LYS A 6 -0.77 -2.85 -13.34
N ARG A 7 -1.47 -3.95 -13.14
CA ARG A 7 -2.48 -4.06 -12.08
C ARG A 7 -1.77 -4.38 -10.77
N ALA A 8 -2.08 -3.62 -9.73
CA ALA A 8 -1.68 -3.98 -8.38
C ALA A 8 -2.61 -5.11 -7.93
N VAL A 9 -2.03 -6.27 -7.65
CA VAL A 9 -2.72 -7.44 -7.11
C VAL A 9 -2.32 -7.57 -5.67
N ILE A 10 -3.31 -7.70 -4.79
CA ILE A 10 -3.08 -7.99 -3.37
C ILE A 10 -3.07 -9.51 -3.23
N ASP A 11 -1.95 -10.04 -2.75
CA ASP A 11 -1.74 -11.47 -2.50
C ASP A 11 -2.19 -11.86 -1.09
N ASP A 12 -1.89 -11.03 -0.10
CA ASP A 12 -2.20 -11.30 1.31
C ASP A 12 -2.42 -9.99 2.10
N VAL A 13 -3.28 -10.05 3.12
CA VAL A 13 -3.60 -8.93 4.00
C VAL A 13 -3.70 -9.41 5.44
N THR A 14 -2.95 -8.77 6.34
CA THR A 14 -3.04 -8.99 7.78
C THR A 14 -3.40 -7.68 8.47
N SER A 15 -4.61 -7.59 9.03
CA SER A 15 -5.09 -6.43 9.79
C SER A 15 -5.07 -6.67 11.30
N ARG A 16 -4.74 -5.63 12.07
CA ARG A 16 -4.80 -5.60 13.53
C ARG A 16 -5.40 -4.29 13.99
N ASN A 17 -6.47 -4.37 14.78
CA ASN A 17 -7.22 -3.21 15.29
C ASN A 17 -7.72 -2.26 14.18
N ILE A 18 -8.06 -2.79 13.00
CA ILE A 18 -8.58 -2.02 11.86
C ILE A 18 -9.95 -2.56 11.48
N ASP A 19 -10.92 -1.66 11.33
CA ASP A 19 -12.26 -1.98 10.86
C ASP A 19 -12.27 -2.33 9.37
N ALA A 20 -13.20 -3.18 8.94
CA ALA A 20 -13.30 -3.65 7.56
C ALA A 20 -13.43 -2.50 6.54
N SER A 21 -14.16 -1.43 6.90
CA SER A 21 -14.31 -0.24 6.04
C SER A 21 -13.02 0.58 5.92
N GLN A 22 -12.22 0.65 6.98
CA GLN A 22 -10.90 1.29 6.92
C GLN A 22 -9.92 0.42 6.14
N GLN A 23 -9.96 -0.89 6.34
CA GLN A 23 -9.11 -1.83 5.60
C GLN A 23 -9.33 -1.71 4.08
N ASP A 24 -10.58 -1.76 3.60
CA ASP A 24 -10.89 -1.63 2.17
C ASP A 24 -10.29 -0.36 1.55
N TYR A 25 -10.39 0.76 2.27
CA TYR A 25 -9.83 2.02 1.82
C TYR A 25 -8.28 2.03 1.83
N LEU A 26 -7.64 1.48 2.87
CA LEU A 26 -6.19 1.36 2.92
C LEU A 26 -5.65 0.45 1.81
N LEU A 27 -6.41 -0.57 1.40
CA LEU A 27 -6.06 -1.42 0.26
C LEU A 27 -6.14 -0.65 -1.07
N ASP A 28 -7.19 0.13 -1.30
CA ASP A 28 -7.29 1.01 -2.48
C ASP A 28 -6.15 2.05 -2.53
N LEU A 29 -5.78 2.59 -1.37
CA LEU A 29 -4.66 3.53 -1.25
C LEU A 29 -3.32 2.84 -1.52
N PHE A 30 -3.12 1.62 -1.04
CA PHE A 30 -1.94 0.81 -1.38
C PHE A 30 -1.86 0.55 -2.88
N GLU A 31 -2.96 0.15 -3.53
CA GLU A 31 -2.99 -0.04 -4.98
C GLU A 31 -2.64 1.24 -5.74
N SER A 32 -3.20 2.37 -5.32
CA SER A 32 -2.95 3.67 -5.94
C SER A 32 -1.50 4.12 -5.77
N ALA A 33 -0.96 3.98 -4.55
CA ALA A 33 0.44 4.24 -4.26
C ALA A 33 1.34 3.34 -5.09
N MET A 34 1.06 2.04 -5.14
CA MET A 34 1.79 1.06 -5.94
C MET A 34 1.80 1.42 -7.43
N LYS A 35 0.65 1.73 -8.02
CA LYS A 35 0.57 2.15 -9.45
C LYS A 35 1.46 3.38 -9.72
N SER A 36 1.59 4.28 -8.76
CA SER A 36 2.41 5.49 -8.88
C SER A 36 3.91 5.24 -8.63
N VAL A 37 4.26 4.52 -7.57
CA VAL A 37 5.63 4.47 -7.03
C VAL A 37 6.35 3.17 -7.33
N ALA A 38 5.65 2.06 -7.57
CA ALA A 38 6.28 0.75 -7.73
C ALA A 38 7.27 0.69 -8.91
N THR A 39 7.06 1.49 -9.96
CA THR A 39 7.98 1.53 -11.12
C THR A 39 9.25 2.34 -10.86
N THR A 40 9.21 3.30 -9.94
CA THR A 40 10.33 4.18 -9.59
C THR A 40 11.00 3.79 -8.27
N LEU A 41 10.35 2.94 -7.47
CA LEU A 41 10.83 2.53 -6.16
C LEU A 41 12.04 1.60 -6.25
N VAL A 42 13.18 2.07 -5.76
CA VAL A 42 14.44 1.31 -5.76
C VAL A 42 14.48 0.28 -4.62
N ARG A 43 14.01 0.64 -3.42
CA ARG A 43 14.05 -0.22 -2.23
C ARG A 43 12.85 -0.04 -1.31
N GLU A 44 12.66 1.16 -0.77
CA GLU A 44 11.58 1.47 0.16
C GLU A 44 11.16 2.92 0.00
N ALA A 45 9.92 3.23 0.35
CA ALA A 45 9.41 4.58 0.49
C ALA A 45 8.41 4.62 1.64
N LYS A 46 8.31 5.81 2.24
CA LYS A 46 7.40 6.10 3.32
C LYS A 46 6.52 7.26 2.87
N PHE A 47 5.22 7.09 3.04
CA PHE A 47 4.23 8.09 2.70
C PHE A 47 3.37 8.32 3.93
N ASP A 48 3.12 9.57 4.25
CA ASP A 48 2.06 9.88 5.20
C ASP A 48 0.73 9.78 4.45
N THR A 49 -0.28 9.12 5.00
CA THR A 49 -1.58 9.04 4.31
C THR A 49 -2.24 10.41 4.21
N SER A 50 -1.87 11.36 5.07
CA SER A 50 -2.32 12.75 5.01
C SER A 50 -1.91 13.46 3.72
N ASP A 51 -0.86 12.98 3.03
CA ASP A 51 -0.44 13.49 1.71
C ASP A 51 -1.40 13.05 0.58
N PHE A 52 -2.25 12.05 0.82
CA PHE A 52 -3.24 11.62 -0.15
C PHE A 52 -4.53 12.43 0.04
N ALA A 53 -4.92 13.15 -1.01
CA ALA A 53 -6.11 14.01 -1.00
C ALA A 53 -7.42 13.31 -0.59
N THR A 54 -7.47 11.97 -0.66
CA THR A 54 -8.66 11.18 -0.30
C THR A 54 -8.68 10.72 1.16
N ALA A 55 -7.59 10.87 1.93
CA ALA A 55 -7.44 10.26 3.26
C ALA A 55 -8.33 10.91 4.33
N GLN A 56 -8.50 12.24 4.29
CA GLN A 56 -9.37 12.98 5.20
C GLN A 56 -10.85 12.60 5.05
N MET A 57 -11.28 12.15 3.87
CA MET A 57 -12.70 11.81 3.63
C MET A 57 -13.12 10.49 4.28
N ARG A 58 -12.16 9.67 4.70
CA ARG A 58 -12.38 8.26 5.09
C ARG A 58 -11.80 7.88 6.45
N ASP A 59 -11.48 8.86 7.29
CA ASP A 59 -10.86 8.65 8.63
C ASP A 59 -9.58 7.80 8.58
N CYS A 60 -8.85 7.88 7.46
CA CYS A 60 -7.57 7.21 7.27
C CYS A 60 -6.42 8.22 7.28
N ASP A 61 -6.68 9.43 7.76
CA ASP A 61 -5.70 10.44 8.10
C ASP A 61 -4.80 9.95 9.26
N GLY A 62 -3.51 10.27 9.19
CA GLY A 62 -2.51 9.91 10.20
C GLY A 62 -1.97 8.48 10.19
N PHE A 63 -2.25 7.69 9.14
CA PHE A 63 -1.51 6.44 8.92
C PHE A 63 -0.18 6.75 8.22
N VAL A 64 0.87 6.02 8.59
CA VAL A 64 2.11 6.02 7.80
C VAL A 64 2.13 4.76 6.96
N LEU A 65 2.17 4.93 5.64
CA LEU A 65 2.34 3.86 4.67
C LEU A 65 3.84 3.66 4.37
N HIS A 66 4.34 2.50 4.73
CA HIS A 66 5.68 2.03 4.36
C HIS A 66 5.59 1.03 3.22
N VAL A 67 6.05 1.39 2.03
CA VAL A 67 6.13 0.48 0.90
C VAL A 67 7.56 0.02 0.71
N SER A 68 7.79 -1.29 0.75
CA SER A 68 9.09 -1.90 0.52
C SER A 68 9.03 -2.88 -0.64
N ARG A 69 9.97 -2.76 -1.57
CA ARG A 69 10.10 -3.69 -2.69
C ARG A 69 10.78 -4.97 -2.22
N VAL A 70 10.12 -6.10 -2.43
CA VAL A 70 10.66 -7.43 -2.14
C VAL A 70 10.87 -8.21 -3.44
N ARG A 71 11.86 -9.10 -3.46
CA ARG A 71 12.06 -10.04 -4.57
C ARG A 71 11.76 -11.43 -4.06
N THR A 72 10.71 -12.03 -4.61
CA THR A 72 10.28 -13.38 -4.25
C THR A 72 10.40 -14.26 -5.49
N ASP A 73 11.33 -15.21 -5.45
CA ASP A 73 11.56 -16.36 -6.36
C ASP A 73 11.67 -16.14 -7.88
N SER A 74 11.29 -14.98 -8.42
CA SER A 74 11.43 -14.54 -9.83
C SER A 74 10.64 -13.26 -10.12
N ARG A 75 9.69 -12.87 -9.25
CA ARG A 75 8.85 -11.68 -9.42
C ARG A 75 9.22 -10.58 -8.43
N THR A 76 9.00 -9.35 -8.85
CA THR A 76 9.04 -8.22 -7.93
C THR A 76 7.69 -8.15 -7.22
N GLY A 77 7.72 -8.24 -5.90
CA GLY A 77 6.59 -7.96 -5.03
C GLY A 77 6.85 -6.69 -4.23
N TRP A 78 5.84 -6.26 -3.51
CA TRP A 78 5.90 -5.14 -2.59
C TRP A 78 5.12 -5.47 -1.33
N ILE A 79 5.66 -4.99 -0.22
CA ILE A 79 5.03 -5.06 1.09
C ILE A 79 4.64 -3.63 1.45
N GLY A 80 3.36 -3.40 1.70
CA GLY A 80 2.81 -2.17 2.26
C GLY A 80 2.48 -2.37 3.72
N VAL A 81 3.00 -1.52 4.60
CA VAL A 81 2.66 -1.53 6.02
C VAL A 81 2.03 -0.19 6.38
N PHE A 82 0.77 -0.22 6.82
CA PHE A 82 0.11 0.95 7.39
C PHE A 82 0.15 0.87 8.89
N GLN A 83 0.58 1.96 9.53
CA GLN A 83 0.62 2.04 10.99
C GLN A 83 0.03 3.35 11.48
N ARG A 84 -0.88 3.27 12.47
CA ARG A 84 -1.43 4.42 13.21
C ARG A 84 -1.69 4.01 14.65
N GLY A 85 -0.79 4.39 15.57
CA GLY A 85 -0.89 3.97 16.97
C GLY A 85 -0.88 2.45 17.12
N GLU A 86 -1.97 1.88 17.66
CA GLU A 86 -2.17 0.43 17.81
C GLU A 86 -2.78 -0.25 16.57
N GLN A 87 -3.16 0.54 15.56
CA GLN A 87 -3.73 0.04 14.30
C GLN A 87 -2.61 -0.29 13.32
N HIS A 88 -2.69 -1.47 12.72
CA HIS A 88 -1.65 -1.98 11.84
C HIS A 88 -2.25 -2.81 10.70
N LEU A 89 -1.84 -2.55 9.47
CA LEU A 89 -2.20 -3.33 8.28
C LEU A 89 -0.93 -3.71 7.51
N ASP A 90 -0.65 -5.00 7.39
CA ASP A 90 0.30 -5.51 6.43
C ASP A 90 -0.41 -5.93 5.16
N VAL A 91 0.13 -5.53 4.02
CA VAL A 91 -0.37 -5.86 2.69
C VAL A 91 0.79 -6.37 1.87
N VAL A 92 0.62 -7.53 1.25
CA VAL A 92 1.57 -8.06 0.27
C VAL A 92 0.90 -8.01 -1.09
N GLY A 93 1.61 -7.49 -2.09
CA GLY A 93 1.10 -7.45 -3.43
C GLY A 93 2.18 -7.45 -4.50
N HIS A 94 1.76 -7.68 -5.74
CA HIS A 94 2.64 -7.61 -6.89
C HIS A 94 2.00 -6.80 -8.02
N LEU A 95 2.83 -6.48 -9.01
CA LEU A 95 2.37 -5.88 -10.26
C LEU A 95 2.37 -6.94 -11.36
N GLU A 96 1.22 -7.17 -11.97
CA GLU A 96 1.05 -7.97 -13.19
C GLU A 96 0.89 -7.08 -14.44
#